data_AF-A0A967X3L6-F1
#
_entry.id   AF-A0A967X3L6-F1
#
_cell.length_a   1.000
_cell.length_b   1.000
_cell.length_c   1.000
_cell.angle_alpha   90.00
_cell.angle_beta   90.00
_cell.angle_gamma   90.00
#
_symmetry.space_group_name_H-M   'P 1'
#
loop_
_entity.id
_entity.type
_entity.pdbx_description
1 polymer ?
#
loop_
_entity_poly.entity_id
_entity_poly.type
_entity_poly.pdbx_seq_one_letter_code
_entity_poly.pdbx_strand_id
1 'polypeptide(L)'
;STGRGGIVPVANRFKHLLEPDTEAEEDPAAHYDHVVELDLSVLEPHVVGPHSPDRARPISALAAEVADPENGFCDAVSTVLIGSCTNSSYEDMSRAADVAGQAKAHGATAAASFLVTPGSEQVRATIDRDGQMQTLSDIGGVVLANACGPCIGQWRRAKEAS
;
A
#
# COMPACT_ATOMS: atom_id res chain seq x y z
N SER A 1 8.78 17.78 11.69
CA SER A 1 10.13 17.42 11.20
C SER A 1 10.52 16.06 11.74
N THR A 2 10.99 15.13 10.90
CA THR A 2 11.27 13.73 11.27
C THR A 2 12.55 13.53 12.11
N GLY A 3 13.25 14.61 12.48
CA GLY A 3 14.53 14.55 13.19
C GLY A 3 15.70 14.08 12.32
N ARG A 4 15.47 13.80 11.03
CA ARG A 4 16.49 13.24 10.10
C ARG A 4 17.31 14.28 9.35
N GLY A 5 17.15 15.57 9.66
CA GLY A 5 17.83 16.66 8.93
C GLY A 5 19.36 16.53 8.89
N GLY A 6 19.98 15.98 9.94
CA GLY A 6 21.43 15.75 9.97
C GLY A 6 21.90 14.52 9.17
N ILE A 7 21.00 13.56 8.90
CA ILE A 7 21.33 12.34 8.14
C ILE A 7 21.27 12.60 6.64
N VAL A 8 20.37 13.48 6.19
CA VAL A 8 20.18 13.75 4.75
C VAL A 8 21.47 14.18 4.04
N PRO A 9 22.29 15.11 4.56
CA PRO A 9 23.57 15.46 3.94
C PRO A 9 24.55 14.28 3.87
N VAL A 10 24.55 13.42 4.89
CA VAL A 10 25.42 12.23 4.94
C VAL A 10 24.96 11.19 3.93
N ALA A 11 23.66 10.87 3.89
CA ALA A 11 23.09 9.95 2.91
C ALA A 11 23.35 10.44 1.46
N ASN A 12 23.16 11.73 1.19
CA ASN A 12 23.44 12.32 -0.12
C ASN A 12 24.93 12.24 -0.49
N ARG A 13 25.84 12.41 0.47
CA ARG A 13 27.29 12.28 0.24
C ARG A 13 27.68 10.85 -0.15
N PHE A 14 27.02 9.85 0.42
CA PHE A 14 27.29 8.43 0.21
C PHE A 14 26.26 7.76 -0.71
N LYS A 15 25.56 8.53 -1.55
CA LYS A 15 24.54 8.02 -2.48
C LYS A 15 25.07 6.90 -3.38
N HIS A 16 26.31 7.06 -3.84
CA HIS A 16 27.04 6.06 -4.65
C HIS A 16 27.25 4.70 -3.96
N LEU A 17 27.05 4.60 -2.64
CA LEU A 17 27.09 3.32 -1.91
C LEU A 17 25.71 2.64 -1.81
N LEU A 18 24.67 3.32 -2.27
CA LEU A 18 23.26 2.92 -2.19
C LEU A 18 22.61 2.78 -3.57
N GLU A 19 23.42 2.87 -4.63
CA GLU A 19 23.02 2.72 -6.03
C GLU A 19 23.80 1.54 -6.64
N PRO A 20 23.27 0.89 -7.68
CA PRO A 20 24.04 -0.10 -8.44
C PRO A 20 25.32 0.50 -9.01
N ASP A 21 26.33 -0.35 -9.22
CA ASP A 21 27.56 0.07 -9.92
C ASP A 21 27.21 0.51 -11.36
N THR A 22 27.78 1.62 -11.83
CA THR A 22 27.48 2.20 -13.15
C THR A 22 27.65 1.20 -14.29
N GLU A 23 28.65 0.32 -14.20
CA GLU A 23 28.92 -0.73 -15.19
C GLU A 23 27.74 -1.72 -15.31
N ALA A 24 27.09 -2.03 -14.19
CA ALA A 24 25.92 -2.90 -14.16
C ALA A 24 24.63 -2.18 -14.64
N GLU A 25 24.57 -0.86 -14.59
CA GLU A 25 23.47 -0.08 -15.18
C GLU A 25 23.64 0.10 -16.69
N GLU A 26 24.87 0.30 -17.17
CA GLU A 26 25.19 0.50 -18.59
C GLU A 26 25.11 -0.79 -19.42
N ASP A 27 25.55 -1.94 -18.86
CA ASP A 27 25.44 -3.26 -19.50
C ASP A 27 24.93 -4.34 -18.52
N PRO A 28 23.63 -4.33 -18.17
CA PRO A 28 23.06 -5.29 -17.22
C PRO A 28 23.27 -6.75 -17.64
N ALA A 29 23.25 -7.03 -18.95
CA ALA A 29 23.35 -8.39 -19.48
C ALA A 29 24.74 -9.02 -19.28
N ALA A 30 25.79 -8.21 -19.07
CA ALA A 30 27.12 -8.70 -18.72
C ALA A 30 27.27 -9.09 -17.23
N HIS A 31 26.37 -8.58 -16.37
CA HIS A 31 26.51 -8.68 -14.92
C HIS A 31 25.40 -9.49 -14.23
N TYR A 32 24.24 -9.68 -14.86
CA TYR A 32 23.12 -10.45 -14.33
C TYR A 32 22.77 -11.65 -15.20
N ASP A 33 22.48 -12.80 -14.58
CA ASP A 33 22.03 -14.02 -15.31
C ASP A 33 20.67 -13.81 -16.01
N HIS A 34 19.83 -12.92 -15.47
CA HIS A 34 18.52 -12.60 -15.98
C HIS A 34 18.23 -11.11 -15.82
N VAL A 35 17.81 -10.47 -16.93
CA VAL A 35 17.42 -9.06 -16.98
C VAL A 35 15.92 -8.98 -17.29
N VAL A 36 15.19 -8.21 -16.49
CA VAL A 36 13.76 -7.94 -16.69
C VAL A 36 13.58 -6.44 -16.90
N GLU A 37 13.02 -6.07 -18.03
CA GLU A 37 12.75 -4.67 -18.38
C GLU A 37 11.28 -4.33 -18.10
N LEU A 38 11.05 -3.22 -17.39
CA LEU A 38 9.72 -2.73 -17.04
C LEU A 38 9.59 -1.26 -17.44
N ASP A 39 8.71 -0.96 -18.38
CA ASP A 39 8.36 0.41 -18.74
C ASP A 39 7.27 0.95 -17.80
N LEU A 40 7.66 1.85 -16.91
CA LEU A 40 6.76 2.46 -15.93
C LEU A 40 5.74 3.41 -16.56
N SER A 41 5.95 3.87 -17.80
CA SER A 41 5.04 4.80 -18.48
C SER A 41 3.78 4.11 -19.00
N VAL A 42 3.85 2.81 -19.24
CA VAL A 42 2.72 1.98 -19.69
C VAL A 42 2.13 1.12 -18.56
N LEU A 43 2.76 1.11 -17.38
CA LEU A 43 2.31 0.34 -16.24
C LEU A 43 1.04 0.96 -15.62
N GLU A 44 -0.01 0.15 -15.53
CA GLU A 44 -1.25 0.52 -14.83
C GLU A 44 -1.36 -0.13 -13.44
N PRO A 45 -2.28 0.32 -12.55
CA PRO A 45 -2.46 -0.31 -11.24
C PRO A 45 -2.81 -1.79 -11.34
N HIS A 46 -2.20 -2.60 -10.48
CA HIS A 46 -2.39 -4.05 -10.45
C HIS A 46 -3.03 -4.51 -9.14
N VAL A 47 -3.69 -5.67 -9.20
CA VAL A 47 -4.14 -6.43 -8.03
C VAL A 47 -3.53 -7.83 -8.13
N VAL A 48 -3.18 -8.44 -7.00
CA VAL A 48 -2.72 -9.84 -6.90
C VAL A 48 -3.73 -10.72 -6.16
N GLY A 49 -3.65 -12.04 -6.27
CA GLY A 49 -4.53 -12.98 -5.55
C GLY A 49 -5.61 -13.64 -6.41
N PRO A 50 -6.57 -14.36 -5.80
CA PRO A 50 -6.88 -14.37 -4.36
C PRO A 50 -6.01 -15.32 -3.50
N HIS A 51 -5.38 -16.34 -4.08
CA HIS A 51 -4.67 -17.39 -3.31
C HIS A 51 -3.16 -17.49 -3.61
N SER A 52 -2.65 -16.67 -4.51
CA SER A 52 -1.22 -16.57 -4.79
C SER A 52 -0.83 -15.11 -5.04
N PRO A 53 0.28 -14.63 -4.47
CA PRO A 53 0.82 -13.31 -4.80
C PRO A 53 1.27 -13.19 -6.26
N ASP A 54 1.54 -14.32 -6.94
CA ASP A 54 2.01 -14.33 -8.32
C ASP A 54 0.88 -14.24 -9.36
N ARG A 55 -0.39 -14.32 -8.93
CA ARG A 55 -1.55 -14.09 -9.80
C ARG A 55 -1.78 -12.58 -9.96
N ALA A 56 -0.83 -11.92 -10.61
CA ALA A 56 -0.91 -10.50 -10.92
C ALA A 56 -1.77 -10.27 -12.17
N ARG A 57 -2.66 -9.29 -12.09
CA ARG A 57 -3.39 -8.76 -13.25
C ARG A 57 -3.63 -7.27 -13.09
N PRO A 58 -3.77 -6.54 -14.19
CA PRO A 58 -4.19 -5.16 -14.11
C PRO A 58 -5.58 -5.01 -13.49
N ILE A 59 -5.81 -3.91 -12.76
CA ILE A 59 -7.09 -3.66 -12.10
C ILE A 59 -8.24 -3.55 -13.10
N SER A 60 -7.94 -3.09 -14.33
CA SER A 60 -8.88 -2.97 -15.45
C SER A 60 -9.48 -4.32 -15.87
N ALA A 61 -8.76 -5.43 -15.65
CA ALA A 61 -9.21 -6.79 -15.98
C ALA A 61 -9.98 -7.48 -14.85
N LEU A 62 -9.92 -6.95 -13.62
CA LEU A 62 -10.48 -7.60 -12.43
C LEU A 62 -11.98 -7.84 -12.52
N ALA A 63 -12.74 -6.85 -13.02
CA ALA A 63 -14.20 -6.92 -13.05
C ALA A 63 -14.70 -8.09 -13.93
N ALA A 64 -14.06 -8.31 -15.08
CA ALA A 64 -14.40 -9.42 -15.96
C ALA A 64 -14.06 -10.78 -15.31
N GLU A 65 -12.93 -10.86 -14.61
CA GLU A 65 -12.50 -12.07 -13.91
C GLU A 65 -13.44 -12.43 -12.76
N VAL A 66 -13.93 -11.44 -12.01
CA VAL A 66 -14.91 -11.62 -10.93
C VAL A 66 -16.28 -12.04 -11.46
N ALA A 67 -16.69 -11.52 -12.62
CA ALA A 67 -17.98 -11.84 -13.24
C ALA A 67 -18.05 -13.27 -13.82
N ASP A 68 -16.91 -13.92 -14.05
CA ASP A 68 -16.85 -15.29 -14.55
C ASP A 68 -17.19 -16.29 -13.43
N PRO A 69 -18.33 -17.01 -13.52
CA PRO A 69 -18.76 -17.94 -12.48
C PRO A 69 -17.81 -19.13 -12.28
N GLU A 70 -17.00 -19.48 -13.29
CA GLU A 70 -16.02 -20.57 -13.20
C GLU A 70 -14.87 -20.24 -12.25
N ASN A 71 -14.57 -18.95 -12.03
CA ASN A 71 -13.55 -18.51 -11.08
C ASN A 71 -14.00 -18.62 -9.63
N GLY A 72 -15.31 -18.59 -9.35
CA GLY A 72 -15.86 -18.66 -8.00
C GLY A 72 -15.45 -17.50 -7.09
N PHE A 73 -15.19 -16.32 -7.65
CA PHE A 73 -14.73 -15.16 -6.89
C PHE A 73 -15.89 -14.43 -6.21
N CYS A 74 -15.60 -13.84 -5.04
CA CYS A 74 -16.56 -13.00 -4.34
C CYS A 74 -16.38 -11.55 -4.80
N ASP A 75 -17.45 -10.97 -5.37
CA ASP A 75 -17.49 -9.56 -5.78
C ASP A 75 -17.59 -8.61 -4.57
N ALA A 76 -18.27 -9.05 -3.50
CA ALA A 76 -18.49 -8.24 -2.32
C ALA A 76 -17.21 -8.04 -1.49
N VAL A 77 -16.69 -6.80 -1.48
CA VAL A 77 -15.61 -6.41 -0.58
C VAL A 77 -16.15 -6.23 0.83
N SER A 78 -15.84 -7.17 1.72
CA SER A 78 -16.31 -7.15 3.12
C SER A 78 -15.42 -6.32 4.05
N THR A 79 -14.13 -6.22 3.76
CA THR A 79 -13.17 -5.44 4.57
C THR A 79 -12.00 -4.99 3.70
N VAL A 80 -11.59 -3.74 3.88
CA VAL A 80 -10.39 -3.14 3.27
C VAL A 80 -9.36 -2.91 4.36
N LEU A 81 -8.12 -3.30 4.10
CA LEU A 81 -7.00 -3.10 5.01
C LEU A 81 -5.88 -2.36 4.28
N ILE A 82 -5.44 -1.22 4.82
CA ILE A 82 -4.25 -0.51 4.33
C ILE A 82 -3.19 -0.45 5.43
N GLY A 83 -1.93 -0.33 5.03
CA GLY A 83 -0.81 -0.29 5.96
C GLY A 83 0.03 -1.58 5.95
N SER A 84 0.24 -2.17 7.12
CA SER A 84 1.17 -3.28 7.39
C SER A 84 2.64 -2.88 7.27
N CYS A 85 3.57 -3.80 7.04
CA CYS A 85 4.97 -3.46 6.79
C CYS A 85 5.21 -2.96 5.36
N THR A 86 4.37 -3.34 4.40
CA THR A 86 4.61 -3.09 2.97
C THR A 86 4.22 -1.68 2.52
N ASN A 87 3.02 -1.20 2.91
CA ASN A 87 2.44 0.04 2.38
C ASN A 87 1.95 0.96 3.51
N SER A 88 2.84 1.32 4.42
CA SER A 88 2.53 2.11 5.62
C SER A 88 3.47 3.27 5.87
N SER A 89 4.18 3.73 4.83
CA SER A 89 4.98 4.94 4.90
C SER A 89 4.08 6.19 5.02
N TYR A 90 4.70 7.34 5.28
CA TYR A 90 4.00 8.62 5.24
C TYR A 90 3.40 8.90 3.86
N GLU A 91 4.08 8.51 2.79
CA GLU A 91 3.60 8.68 1.42
C GLU A 91 2.37 7.80 1.14
N ASP A 92 2.41 6.53 1.53
CA ASP A 92 1.27 5.61 1.39
C ASP A 92 0.02 6.16 2.08
N MET A 93 0.19 6.60 3.33
CA MET A 93 -0.90 7.17 4.13
C MET A 93 -1.41 8.50 3.55
N SER A 94 -0.53 9.30 2.95
CA SER A 94 -0.92 10.56 2.29
C SER A 94 -1.74 10.29 1.02
N ARG A 95 -1.33 9.34 0.19
CA ARG A 95 -2.09 8.93 -1.01
C ARG A 95 -3.47 8.37 -0.65
N ALA A 96 -3.53 7.53 0.38
CA ALA A 96 -4.80 7.00 0.87
C ALA A 96 -5.72 8.10 1.45
N ALA A 97 -5.15 9.04 2.22
CA ALA A 97 -5.90 10.16 2.78
C ALA A 97 -6.40 11.13 1.70
N ASP A 98 -5.67 11.33 0.61
CA ASP A 98 -6.12 12.15 -0.52
C ASP A 98 -7.42 11.59 -1.14
N VAL A 99 -7.43 10.29 -1.45
CA VAL A 99 -8.63 9.59 -1.96
C VAL A 99 -9.78 9.65 -0.96
N ALA A 100 -9.51 9.45 0.33
CA ALA A 100 -10.51 9.57 1.39
C ALA A 100 -11.07 11.01 1.50
N GLY A 101 -10.23 12.02 1.34
CA GLY A 101 -10.63 13.42 1.33
C GLY A 101 -11.57 13.75 0.17
N GLN A 102 -11.30 13.20 -1.02
CA GLN A 102 -12.19 13.32 -2.17
C GLN A 102 -13.54 12.65 -1.91
N ALA A 103 -13.56 11.44 -1.33
CA ALA A 103 -14.81 10.75 -0.95
C ALA A 103 -15.63 11.59 0.05
N LYS A 104 -14.97 12.08 1.11
CA LYS A 104 -15.60 12.96 2.11
C LYS A 104 -16.19 14.22 1.50
N ALA A 105 -15.48 14.86 0.56
CA ALA A 105 -15.96 16.06 -0.13
C ALA A 105 -17.26 15.82 -0.92
N HIS A 106 -17.54 14.57 -1.30
CA HIS A 106 -18.76 14.15 -1.97
C HIS A 106 -19.79 13.50 -1.01
N GLY A 107 -19.56 13.57 0.30
CA GLY A 107 -20.44 12.98 1.31
C GLY A 107 -20.39 11.45 1.35
N ALA A 108 -19.39 10.82 0.76
CA ALA A 108 -19.19 9.38 0.78
C ALA A 108 -18.35 8.94 1.97
N THR A 109 -18.65 7.73 2.47
CA THR A 109 -17.88 7.03 3.50
C THR A 109 -17.45 5.66 2.96
N ALA A 110 -16.57 4.96 3.67
CA ALA A 110 -16.20 3.59 3.33
C ALA A 110 -17.45 2.69 3.26
N ALA A 111 -17.59 1.96 2.16
CA ALA A 111 -18.71 1.03 1.94
C ALA A 111 -18.53 -0.30 2.69
N ALA A 112 -17.32 -0.58 3.16
CA ALA A 112 -16.95 -1.79 3.88
C ALA A 112 -16.15 -1.41 5.13
N SER A 113 -15.97 -2.37 6.05
CA SER A 113 -15.07 -2.18 7.19
C SER A 113 -13.69 -1.76 6.71
N PHE A 114 -13.16 -0.66 7.23
CA PHE A 114 -11.91 -0.07 6.76
C PHE A 114 -10.90 0.03 7.89
N LEU A 115 -9.79 -0.71 7.79
CA LEU A 115 -8.77 -0.81 8.82
C LEU A 115 -7.45 -0.19 8.34
N VAL A 116 -6.86 0.65 9.18
CA VAL A 116 -5.64 1.41 8.85
C VAL A 116 -4.53 1.05 9.85
N THR A 117 -3.40 0.54 9.37
CA THR A 117 -2.27 0.13 10.23
C THR A 117 -1.00 0.93 9.91
N PRO A 118 -0.62 1.94 10.71
CA PRO A 118 0.64 2.63 10.52
C PRO A 118 1.84 1.71 10.82
N GLY A 119 2.94 1.85 10.07
CA GLY A 119 4.07 0.93 10.16
C GLY A 119 4.98 1.14 11.37
N SER A 120 4.87 2.29 12.05
CA SER A 120 5.65 2.63 13.23
C SER A 120 4.98 3.76 14.02
N GLU A 121 5.37 3.94 15.29
CA GLU A 121 4.96 5.10 16.09
C GLU A 121 5.40 6.42 15.46
N GLN A 122 6.57 6.45 14.81
CA GLN A 122 7.05 7.65 14.14
C GLN A 122 6.09 8.04 12.99
N VAL A 123 5.69 7.07 12.15
CA VAL A 123 4.72 7.33 11.09
C VAL A 123 3.37 7.71 11.70
N ARG A 124 2.85 6.93 12.66
CA ARG A 124 1.57 7.18 13.34
C ARG A 124 1.49 8.62 13.85
N ALA A 125 2.47 9.04 14.64
CA ALA A 125 2.50 10.39 15.21
C ALA A 125 2.62 11.49 14.15
N THR A 126 3.31 11.21 13.03
CA THR A 126 3.48 12.18 11.94
C THR A 126 2.17 12.35 11.16
N ILE A 127 1.50 11.26 10.79
CA ILE A 127 0.25 11.29 10.03
C ILE A 127 -0.96 11.77 10.86
N ASP A 128 -0.87 11.63 12.18
CA ASP A 128 -1.81 12.18 13.14
C ASP A 128 -1.67 13.71 13.20
N ARG A 129 -0.44 14.19 13.40
CA ARG A 129 -0.11 15.63 13.39
C ARG A 129 -0.51 16.31 12.07
N ASP A 130 -0.22 15.68 10.94
CA ASP A 130 -0.41 16.27 9.61
C ASP A 130 -1.83 16.06 9.05
N GLY A 131 -2.70 15.36 9.79
CA GLY A 131 -4.14 15.28 9.52
C GLY A 131 -4.60 14.12 8.64
N GLN A 132 -3.71 13.31 8.08
CA GLN A 132 -4.10 12.13 7.29
C GLN A 132 -4.91 11.14 8.13
N MET A 133 -4.55 10.95 9.40
CA MET A 133 -5.27 10.05 10.30
C MET A 133 -6.73 10.47 10.47
N GLN A 134 -6.96 11.78 10.67
CA GLN A 134 -8.31 12.32 10.79
C GLN A 134 -9.10 12.13 9.49
N THR A 135 -8.50 12.42 8.33
CA THR A 135 -9.17 12.24 7.03
C THR A 135 -9.60 10.80 6.78
N LEU A 136 -8.76 9.82 7.16
CA LEU A 136 -9.09 8.40 7.04
C LEU A 136 -10.20 7.99 8.03
N SER A 137 -10.18 8.51 9.26
CA SER A 137 -11.22 8.25 10.25
C SER A 137 -12.57 8.90 9.90
N ASP A 138 -12.57 10.07 9.26
CA ASP A 138 -13.77 10.78 8.84
C ASP A 138 -14.63 9.99 7.84
N ILE A 139 -14.02 9.08 7.07
CA ILE A 139 -14.74 8.18 6.16
C ILE A 139 -15.03 6.81 6.79
N GLY A 140 -14.84 6.64 8.09
CA GLY A 140 -15.10 5.37 8.80
C GLY A 140 -13.88 4.45 8.97
N GLY A 141 -12.66 4.95 8.73
CA GLY A 141 -11.43 4.19 8.97
C GLY A 141 -11.13 3.99 10.46
N VAL A 142 -10.85 2.74 10.85
CA VAL A 142 -10.41 2.37 12.20
C VAL A 142 -8.91 2.17 12.20
N VAL A 143 -8.21 2.99 12.98
CA VAL A 143 -6.75 2.89 13.15
C VAL A 143 -6.43 1.76 14.12
N LEU A 144 -5.60 0.81 13.67
CA LEU A 144 -5.10 -0.30 14.47
C LEU A 144 -3.77 0.07 15.16
N ALA A 145 -3.35 -0.78 16.09
CA ALA A 145 -2.03 -0.67 16.70
C ALA A 145 -0.92 -0.84 15.65
N ASN A 146 0.24 -0.22 15.90
CA ASN A 146 1.42 -0.29 15.02
C ASN A 146 2.10 -1.68 15.14
N ALA A 147 1.48 -2.70 14.54
CA ALA A 147 1.91 -4.09 14.58
C ALA A 147 1.43 -4.84 13.32
N CYS A 148 1.94 -6.04 13.06
CA CYS A 148 1.54 -6.83 11.89
C CYS A 148 0.03 -7.14 11.84
N GLY A 149 -0.59 -7.40 12.99
CA GLY A 149 -2.05 -7.56 13.13
C GLY A 149 -2.66 -8.50 12.08
N PRO A 150 -3.68 -8.06 11.32
CA PRO A 150 -4.34 -8.89 10.29
C PRO A 150 -3.40 -9.50 9.24
N CYS A 151 -2.25 -8.87 8.94
CA CYS A 151 -1.30 -9.34 7.91
C CYS A 151 -0.79 -10.76 8.19
N ILE A 152 -0.63 -11.13 9.47
CA ILE A 152 -0.20 -12.46 9.90
C ILE A 152 -1.36 -13.29 10.49
N GLY A 153 -2.60 -12.89 10.20
CA GLY A 153 -3.80 -13.53 10.75
C GLY A 153 -4.07 -13.19 12.22
N GLN A 154 -3.34 -12.24 12.85
CA GLN A 154 -3.62 -11.83 14.22
C GLN A 154 -4.78 -10.82 14.25
N TRP A 155 -5.97 -11.34 13.96
CA TRP A 155 -7.20 -10.58 13.88
C TRP A 155 -8.38 -11.44 14.28
N ARG A 156 -9.04 -11.06 15.38
CA ARG A 156 -10.34 -11.62 15.74
C ARG A 156 -11.41 -11.00 14.85
N ARG A 157 -11.52 -11.50 13.62
CA ARG A 157 -12.57 -11.09 12.69
C ARG A 157 -13.92 -11.53 13.25
N ALA A 158 -14.81 -10.58 13.50
CA ALA A 158 -16.19 -10.92 13.83
C ALA A 158 -16.79 -11.68 12.65
N LYS A 159 -17.39 -12.85 12.91
CA LYS A 159 -18.29 -13.45 11.93
C LYS A 159 -19.46 -12.49 11.80
N GLU A 160 -19.83 -12.11 10.58
CA GLU A 160 -21.09 -11.41 10.36
C GLU A 160 -22.20 -12.19 11.07
N ALA A 161 -23.07 -11.48 11.78
CA ALA A 161 -24.30 -12.08 12.27
C ALA A 161 -25.08 -12.52 11.02
N SER A 162 -25.16 -13.83 10.81
CA SER A 162 -26.06 -14.42 9.82
C SER A 162 -27.51 -14.10 10.15
#